data_AF-A0A544YJP5-F1
#
_entry.id   AF-A0A544YJP5-F1
#
_cell.length_a   1.000
_cell.length_b   1.000
_cell.length_c   1.000
_cell.angle_alpha   90.00
_cell.angle_beta   90.00
_cell.angle_gamma   90.00
#
_symmetry.space_group_name_H-M   'P 1'
#
loop_
_entity.id
_entity.type
_entity.pdbx_description
1 polymer ?
#
loop_
_entity_poly.entity_id
_entity_poly.type
_entity_poly.pdbx_seq_one_letter_code
_entity_poly.pdbx_strand_id
1 'polypeptide(L)'
;MGVSVSLNQWRSDETSHELEVSVRNDTTTRVRFQDVQLVTDSFATLPPAPVDTTLGKTPRTDLRIPYGEARCDPEKIPPVRPATVVAHIQVGDGALHKVEFPVHHPDPTLDGLVKAECGAYILRQSVDVTFGDTWTRAGRTLHGNLVVTRKGGSEPVTIDELGATTHYTMLPRSGKSRPVAVLAADATRLEIPVEITPMRCDWHAFAEAKKAYLFPVYGTVGGGEKRYLIATPPAPVQQTFLSYAQDVCGVGGS
;
A
#
# COMPACT_ATOMS: atom_id res chain seq x y z
N MET A 1 -1.97 -21.43 -27.58
CA MET A 1 -3.05 -21.18 -26.60
C MET A 1 -3.34 -19.70 -26.62
N GLY A 2 -4.58 -19.26 -26.86
CA GLY A 2 -4.93 -17.83 -26.95
C GLY A 2 -5.25 -17.21 -25.59
N VAL A 3 -4.58 -17.69 -24.54
CA VAL A 3 -4.74 -17.19 -23.16
C VAL A 3 -3.44 -16.54 -22.73
N SER A 4 -3.53 -15.34 -22.18
CA SER A 4 -2.39 -14.61 -21.63
C SER A 4 -2.75 -13.97 -20.30
N VAL A 5 -1.74 -13.65 -19.50
CA VAL A 5 -1.91 -13.01 -18.19
C VAL A 5 -1.00 -11.79 -18.06
N SER A 6 -1.43 -10.83 -17.26
CA SER A 6 -0.62 -9.72 -16.77
C SER A 6 -0.96 -9.46 -15.30
N LEU A 7 -0.11 -8.72 -14.59
CA LEU A 7 -0.36 -8.37 -13.21
C LEU A 7 -0.89 -6.94 -13.09
N ASN A 8 -1.79 -6.74 -12.14
CA ASN A 8 -2.28 -5.43 -11.73
C ASN A 8 -2.52 -5.45 -10.23
N GLN A 9 -2.68 -4.27 -9.63
CA GLN A 9 -3.19 -4.16 -8.27
C GLN A 9 -4.16 -3.00 -8.20
N TRP A 10 -5.39 -3.26 -7.76
CA TRP A 10 -6.33 -2.18 -7.47
C TRP A 10 -6.03 -1.59 -6.10
N ARG A 11 -6.42 -0.33 -5.92
CA ARG A 11 -6.29 0.32 -4.62
C ARG A 11 -6.98 -0.49 -3.51
N SER A 12 -8.11 -1.15 -3.75
CA SER A 12 -8.75 -1.98 -2.72
C SER A 12 -7.87 -3.10 -2.16
N ASP A 13 -6.82 -3.51 -2.88
CA ASP A 13 -6.12 -4.77 -2.67
C ASP A 13 -4.77 -4.56 -1.95
N GLU A 14 -4.21 -3.34 -2.02
CA GLU A 14 -2.95 -2.97 -1.36
C GLU A 14 -2.96 -3.28 0.15
N THR A 15 -4.10 -3.05 0.83
CA THR A 15 -4.23 -3.28 2.28
C THR A 15 -4.31 -4.75 2.66
N SER A 16 -4.66 -5.61 1.70
CA SER A 16 -4.94 -7.02 1.93
C SER A 16 -3.78 -7.92 1.51
N HIS A 17 -2.64 -7.37 1.06
CA HIS A 17 -1.58 -8.13 0.40
C HIS A 17 -2.13 -8.99 -0.76
N GLU A 18 -3.03 -8.37 -1.55
CA GLU A 18 -3.65 -8.98 -2.72
C GLU A 18 -3.17 -8.29 -4.01
N LEU A 19 -3.11 -9.07 -5.09
CA LEU A 19 -2.89 -8.60 -6.46
C LEU A 19 -3.90 -9.26 -7.40
N GLU A 20 -4.05 -8.68 -8.58
CA GLU A 20 -4.92 -9.21 -9.61
C GLU A 20 -4.10 -9.82 -10.75
N VAL A 21 -4.44 -11.05 -11.11
CA VAL A 21 -3.99 -11.68 -12.35
C VAL A 21 -5.02 -11.38 -13.42
N SER A 22 -4.72 -10.42 -14.29
CA SER A 22 -5.55 -10.05 -15.43
C SER A 22 -5.41 -11.09 -16.54
N VAL A 23 -6.44 -11.91 -16.71
CA VAL A 23 -6.49 -12.96 -17.73
C VAL A 23 -7.22 -12.46 -18.98
N ARG A 24 -6.61 -12.69 -20.14
CA ARG A 24 -7.23 -12.51 -21.46
C ARG A 24 -7.43 -13.87 -22.12
N ASN A 25 -8.58 -14.10 -22.73
CA ASN A 25 -8.84 -15.27 -23.59
C ASN A 25 -9.36 -14.81 -24.95
N ASP A 26 -8.53 -14.94 -25.97
CA ASP A 26 -8.83 -14.55 -27.34
C ASP A 26 -9.65 -15.61 -28.11
N THR A 27 -9.83 -16.78 -27.51
CA THR A 27 -10.53 -17.91 -28.13
C THR A 27 -11.97 -18.01 -27.64
N THR A 28 -12.83 -18.67 -28.42
CA THR A 28 -14.20 -19.02 -28.00
C THR A 28 -14.25 -20.25 -27.10
N THR A 29 -13.15 -20.99 -26.98
CA THR A 29 -13.04 -22.14 -26.08
C THR A 29 -12.99 -21.66 -24.63
N ARG A 30 -13.87 -22.22 -23.79
CA ARG A 30 -13.90 -21.91 -22.36
C ARG A 30 -12.66 -22.45 -21.67
N VAL A 31 -12.10 -21.68 -20.74
CA VAL A 31 -10.97 -22.05 -19.90
C VAL A 31 -11.34 -21.83 -18.45
N ARG A 32 -11.35 -22.90 -17.65
CA ARG A 32 -11.58 -22.83 -16.21
C ARG A 32 -10.25 -22.76 -15.49
N PHE A 33 -10.07 -21.74 -14.66
CA PHE A 33 -8.98 -21.62 -13.71
C PHE A 33 -9.47 -22.17 -12.37
N GLN A 34 -8.85 -23.25 -11.88
CA GLN A 34 -9.18 -23.80 -10.57
C GLN A 34 -8.49 -23.01 -9.46
N ASP A 35 -7.19 -22.83 -9.61
CA ASP A 35 -6.33 -22.09 -8.70
C ASP A 35 -5.25 -21.35 -9.47
N VAL A 36 -4.69 -20.33 -8.82
CA VAL A 36 -3.66 -19.44 -9.38
C VAL A 36 -2.64 -19.11 -8.29
N GLN A 37 -1.37 -19.06 -8.67
CA GLN A 37 -0.25 -18.80 -7.79
C GLN A 37 0.75 -17.84 -8.45
N LEU A 38 1.24 -16.85 -7.71
CA LEU A 38 2.42 -16.07 -8.10
C LEU A 38 3.69 -16.76 -7.62
N VAL A 39 4.64 -16.99 -8.53
CA VAL A 39 5.97 -17.52 -8.22
C VAL A 39 7.03 -16.53 -8.70
N THR A 40 7.81 -16.00 -7.75
CA THR A 40 8.93 -15.09 -8.02
C THR A 40 9.88 -15.06 -6.84
N ASP A 41 11.17 -14.80 -7.10
CA ASP A 41 12.19 -14.60 -6.06
C ASP A 41 12.10 -13.21 -5.40
N SER A 42 11.19 -12.34 -5.83
CA SER A 42 10.95 -11.04 -5.16
C SER A 42 10.10 -11.12 -3.90
N PHE A 43 9.28 -12.17 -3.77
CA PHE A 43 8.31 -12.32 -2.67
C PHE A 43 8.37 -13.74 -2.08
N ALA A 44 7.88 -13.91 -0.86
CA ALA A 44 7.61 -15.23 -0.32
C ALA A 44 6.54 -15.93 -1.16
N THR A 45 6.79 -17.19 -1.52
CA THR A 45 5.82 -17.97 -2.29
C THR A 45 4.71 -18.45 -1.37
N LEU A 46 3.48 -18.07 -1.68
CA LEU A 46 2.28 -18.57 -1.01
C LEU A 46 1.72 -19.79 -1.75
N PRO A 47 0.93 -20.65 -1.08
CA PRO A 47 0.18 -21.72 -1.76
C PRO A 47 -0.75 -21.18 -2.86
N PRO A 48 -1.10 -21.99 -3.88
CA PRO A 48 -2.09 -21.60 -4.88
C PRO A 48 -3.41 -21.18 -4.25
N ALA A 49 -3.97 -20.07 -4.72
CA ALA A 49 -5.25 -19.55 -4.26
C ALA A 49 -6.39 -20.10 -5.12
N PRO A 50 -7.45 -20.69 -4.53
CA PRO A 50 -8.60 -21.15 -5.29
C PRO A 50 -9.37 -19.95 -5.85
N VAL A 51 -9.62 -19.97 -7.16
CA VAL A 51 -10.39 -18.92 -7.85
C VAL A 51 -11.64 -19.47 -8.54
N ASP A 52 -11.66 -20.77 -8.84
CA ASP A 52 -12.73 -21.52 -9.51
C ASP A 52 -13.57 -20.71 -10.52
N THR A 53 -12.90 -20.18 -11.55
CA THR A 53 -13.51 -19.24 -12.50
C THR A 53 -13.43 -19.78 -13.91
N THR A 54 -14.57 -19.85 -14.61
CA THR A 54 -14.64 -20.25 -16.03
C THR A 54 -14.76 -19.04 -16.94
N LEU A 55 -13.79 -18.90 -17.85
CA LEU A 55 -13.69 -17.77 -18.76
C LEU A 55 -13.99 -18.22 -20.19
N GLY A 56 -14.99 -17.60 -20.82
CA GLY A 56 -15.16 -17.64 -22.28
C GLY A 56 -14.19 -16.70 -22.98
N LYS A 57 -14.52 -16.24 -24.19
CA LYS A 57 -13.78 -15.16 -24.84
C LYS A 57 -13.91 -13.88 -24.00
N THR A 58 -12.80 -13.36 -23.50
CA THR A 58 -12.79 -12.15 -22.66
C THR A 58 -11.57 -11.29 -22.99
N PRO A 59 -11.74 -9.96 -23.15
CA PRO A 59 -10.59 -9.07 -23.29
C PRO A 59 -9.80 -8.95 -22.00
N ARG A 60 -10.45 -9.14 -20.84
CA ARG A 60 -9.86 -9.08 -19.50
C ARG A 60 -10.84 -9.61 -18.45
N THR A 61 -10.35 -10.48 -17.57
CA THR A 61 -10.97 -10.81 -16.28
C THR A 61 -9.88 -10.85 -15.22
N ASP A 62 -10.09 -10.14 -14.12
CA ASP A 62 -9.12 -10.07 -13.02
C ASP A 62 -9.40 -11.18 -12.01
N LEU A 63 -8.40 -12.01 -11.74
CA LEU A 63 -8.42 -13.06 -10.74
C LEU A 63 -7.58 -12.63 -9.54
N ARG A 64 -8.24 -12.42 -8.42
CA ARG A 64 -7.58 -11.94 -7.21
C ARG A 64 -6.84 -13.06 -6.50
N ILE A 65 -5.57 -12.81 -6.19
CA ILE A 65 -4.74 -13.73 -5.42
C ILE A 65 -3.95 -12.98 -4.34
N PRO A 66 -3.65 -13.62 -3.20
CA PRO A 66 -2.69 -13.09 -2.26
C PRO A 66 -1.26 -13.19 -2.82
N TYR A 67 -0.37 -12.33 -2.34
CA TYR A 67 1.08 -12.46 -2.53
C TYR A 67 1.82 -12.38 -1.19
N GLY A 68 2.96 -13.05 -1.09
CA GLY A 68 3.72 -13.12 0.15
C GLY A 68 4.53 -11.85 0.42
N GLU A 69 5.18 -11.79 1.58
CA GLU A 69 6.05 -10.68 1.96
C GLU A 69 7.21 -10.47 0.98
N ALA A 70 7.58 -9.22 0.71
CA ALA A 70 8.74 -8.90 -0.10
C ALA A 70 10.04 -9.39 0.56
N ARG A 71 10.93 -9.97 -0.26
CA ARG A 71 12.26 -10.40 0.16
C ARG A 71 13.22 -9.22 0.14
N CYS A 72 13.25 -8.49 1.24
CA CYS A 72 14.02 -7.25 1.34
C CYS A 72 15.46 -7.45 1.79
N ASP A 73 16.34 -6.62 1.25
CA ASP A 73 17.69 -6.42 1.76
C ASP A 73 17.67 -5.24 2.77
N PRO A 74 18.44 -5.32 3.88
CA PRO A 74 18.38 -4.31 4.94
C PRO A 74 19.00 -2.96 4.54
N GLU A 75 19.81 -2.88 3.49
CA GLU A 75 20.52 -1.67 3.11
C GLU A 75 19.95 -1.02 1.85
N LYS A 76 19.51 -1.84 0.88
CA LYS A 76 19.03 -1.38 -0.43
C LYS A 76 17.77 -2.08 -0.87
N ILE A 77 16.99 -1.41 -1.73
CA ILE A 77 15.84 -2.03 -2.37
C ILE A 77 16.37 -2.97 -3.47
N PRO A 78 16.11 -4.29 -3.40
CA PRO A 78 16.52 -5.21 -4.46
C PRO A 78 15.71 -4.96 -5.74
N PRO A 79 16.28 -5.19 -6.94
CA PRO A 79 15.50 -5.12 -8.17
C PRO A 79 14.43 -6.22 -8.20
N VAL A 80 13.30 -5.93 -8.83
CA VAL A 80 12.27 -6.94 -9.10
C VAL A 80 12.88 -8.13 -9.87
N ARG A 81 12.44 -9.35 -9.57
CA ARG A 81 12.88 -10.58 -10.21
C ARG A 81 11.84 -11.05 -11.23
N PRO A 82 12.22 -11.89 -12.20
CA PRO A 82 11.25 -12.54 -13.08
C PRO A 82 10.15 -13.23 -12.27
N ALA A 83 8.94 -13.24 -12.82
CA ALA A 83 7.78 -13.82 -12.19
C ALA A 83 7.04 -14.73 -13.16
N THR A 84 6.41 -15.76 -12.61
CA THR A 84 5.57 -16.71 -13.33
C THR A 84 4.26 -16.84 -12.59
N VAL A 85 3.15 -16.69 -13.31
CA VAL A 85 1.85 -17.11 -12.81
C VAL A 85 1.70 -18.59 -13.13
N VAL A 86 1.49 -19.39 -12.09
CA VAL A 86 1.21 -20.82 -12.20
C VAL A 86 -0.28 -21.03 -11.95
N ALA A 87 -0.96 -21.74 -12.84
CA ALA A 87 -2.38 -22.04 -12.67
C ALA A 87 -2.70 -23.47 -13.05
N HIS A 88 -3.66 -24.08 -12.34
CA HIS A 88 -4.32 -25.30 -12.82
C HIS A 88 -5.53 -24.93 -13.64
N ILE A 89 -5.52 -25.30 -14.92
CA ILE A 89 -6.57 -24.95 -15.86
C ILE A 89 -7.19 -26.16 -16.55
N GLN A 90 -8.45 -26.01 -16.94
CA GLN A 90 -9.20 -26.96 -17.74
C GLN A 90 -9.71 -26.25 -18.99
N VAL A 91 -9.40 -26.79 -20.17
CA VAL A 91 -9.80 -26.22 -21.48
C VAL A 91 -10.95 -27.04 -22.05
N GLY A 92 -12.10 -26.40 -22.29
CA GLY A 92 -13.33 -27.09 -22.66
C GLY A 92 -13.70 -28.16 -21.62
N ASP A 93 -14.00 -29.37 -22.08
CA ASP A 93 -14.29 -30.53 -21.22
C ASP A 93 -13.05 -31.42 -20.99
N GLY A 94 -11.84 -30.88 -21.23
CA GLY A 94 -10.58 -31.61 -21.10
C GLY A 94 -10.20 -31.92 -19.64
N ALA A 95 -9.04 -32.55 -19.45
CA ALA A 95 -8.46 -32.75 -18.12
C ALA A 95 -7.87 -31.45 -17.56
N LEU A 96 -7.85 -31.33 -16.23
CA LEU A 96 -7.11 -30.28 -15.55
C LEU A 96 -5.60 -30.47 -15.74
N HIS A 97 -4.88 -29.40 -16.05
CA HIS A 97 -3.43 -29.41 -16.21
C HIS A 97 -2.80 -28.12 -15.69
N LYS A 98 -1.57 -28.24 -15.18
CA LYS A 98 -0.76 -27.11 -14.73
C LYS A 98 -0.23 -26.36 -15.95
N VAL A 99 -0.38 -25.04 -15.94
CA VAL A 99 0.16 -24.14 -16.96
C VAL A 99 0.92 -23.01 -16.29
N GLU A 100 2.03 -22.63 -16.93
CA GLU A 100 2.90 -21.56 -16.47
C GLU A 100 2.83 -20.41 -17.48
N PHE A 101 2.56 -19.22 -16.96
CA PHE A 101 2.47 -18.00 -17.73
C PHE A 101 3.60 -17.07 -17.27
N PRO A 102 4.68 -16.92 -18.07
CA PRO A 102 5.71 -15.94 -17.80
C PRO A 102 5.11 -14.54 -17.77
N VAL A 103 5.39 -13.80 -16.70
CA VAL A 103 5.00 -12.39 -16.61
C VAL A 103 6.08 -11.56 -17.33
N HIS A 104 5.66 -10.44 -17.94
CA HIS A 104 6.61 -9.48 -18.49
C HIS A 104 7.64 -9.07 -17.43
N HIS A 105 8.90 -8.93 -17.83
CA HIS A 105 9.97 -8.53 -16.92
C HIS A 105 10.78 -7.37 -17.50
N PRO A 106 10.97 -6.27 -16.76
CA PRO A 106 10.41 -6.00 -15.43
C PRO A 106 8.89 -5.80 -15.46
N ASP A 107 8.18 -6.36 -14.48
CA ASP A 107 6.75 -6.07 -14.30
C ASP A 107 6.61 -4.80 -13.44
N PRO A 108 5.93 -3.74 -13.92
CA PRO A 108 5.83 -2.48 -13.19
C PRO A 108 5.03 -2.58 -11.89
N THR A 109 4.05 -3.49 -11.81
CA THR A 109 3.26 -3.71 -10.59
C THR A 109 4.15 -4.33 -9.51
N LEU A 110 4.88 -5.39 -9.84
CA LEU A 110 5.81 -6.04 -8.90
C LEU A 110 6.97 -5.11 -8.50
N ASP A 111 7.52 -4.33 -9.44
CA ASP A 111 8.56 -3.34 -9.13
C ASP A 111 8.07 -2.29 -8.13
N GLY A 112 6.84 -1.79 -8.32
CA GLY A 112 6.19 -0.88 -7.37
C GLY A 112 6.03 -1.48 -5.98
N LEU A 113 5.57 -2.73 -5.90
CA LEU A 113 5.39 -3.46 -4.64
C LEU A 113 6.71 -3.70 -3.89
N VAL A 114 7.76 -4.14 -4.61
CA VAL A 114 9.09 -4.33 -4.01
C VAL A 114 9.64 -3.01 -3.46
N LYS A 115 9.53 -1.91 -4.23
CA LYS A 115 9.96 -0.58 -3.78
C LYS A 115 9.19 -0.11 -2.55
N ALA A 116 7.88 -0.33 -2.52
CA ALA A 116 7.02 0.02 -1.40
C ALA A 116 7.39 -0.75 -0.12
N GLU A 117 7.37 -2.08 -0.17
CA GLU A 117 7.58 -2.92 1.02
C GLU A 117 9.02 -2.82 1.52
N CYS A 118 10.01 -2.89 0.63
CA CYS A 118 11.41 -2.84 1.05
C CYS A 118 11.86 -1.43 1.42
N GLY A 119 11.34 -0.38 0.77
CA GLY A 119 11.55 1.00 1.22
C GLY A 119 11.02 1.21 2.64
N ALA A 120 9.81 0.73 2.92
CA ALA A 120 9.20 0.82 4.25
C ALA A 120 9.97 -0.03 5.28
N TYR A 121 10.41 -1.24 4.92
CA TYR A 121 11.23 -2.11 5.76
C TYR A 121 12.51 -1.41 6.20
N ILE A 122 13.28 -0.85 5.26
CA ILE A 122 14.55 -0.19 5.57
C ILE A 122 14.31 1.07 6.44
N LEU A 123 13.29 1.88 6.13
CA LEU A 123 12.99 3.07 6.92
C LEU A 123 12.56 2.70 8.36
N ARG A 124 11.77 1.64 8.53
CA ARG A 124 11.32 1.13 9.85
C ARG A 124 12.41 0.52 10.72
N GLN A 125 13.59 0.22 10.15
CA GLN A 125 14.77 -0.12 10.94
C GLN A 125 15.37 1.11 11.63
N SER A 126 15.24 2.29 11.01
CA SER A 126 15.83 3.53 11.53
C SER A 126 14.89 4.27 12.46
N VAL A 127 13.59 4.33 12.13
CA VAL A 127 12.59 5.09 12.90
C VAL A 127 11.25 4.37 13.00
N ASP A 128 10.50 4.71 14.04
CA ASP A 128 9.05 4.53 14.11
C ASP A 128 8.35 5.87 13.89
N VAL A 129 7.17 5.86 13.28
CA VAL A 129 6.36 7.06 13.05
C VAL A 129 4.94 6.80 13.55
N THR A 130 4.56 7.50 14.61
CA THR A 130 3.27 7.32 15.28
C THR A 130 2.52 8.63 15.37
N PHE A 131 1.22 8.55 15.63
CA PHE A 131 0.39 9.71 15.92
C PHE A 131 0.43 9.96 17.44
N GLY A 132 0.60 11.22 17.83
CA GLY A 132 0.41 11.65 19.22
C GLY A 132 -1.03 11.37 19.68
N ASP A 133 -1.20 11.29 21.00
CA ASP A 133 -2.50 11.03 21.64
C ASP A 133 -3.40 12.26 21.71
N THR A 134 -2.80 13.45 21.72
CA THR A 134 -3.49 14.72 21.97
C THR A 134 -3.80 15.43 20.67
N TRP A 135 -5.09 15.60 20.40
CA TRP A 135 -5.61 16.31 19.23
C TRP A 135 -6.59 17.39 19.65
N THR A 136 -6.42 18.59 19.11
CA THR A 136 -7.24 19.76 19.45
C THR A 136 -7.81 20.37 18.20
N ARG A 137 -9.09 20.76 18.26
CA ARG A 137 -9.75 21.42 17.14
C ARG A 137 -9.47 22.92 17.15
N ALA A 138 -9.14 23.46 15.99
CA ALA A 138 -9.01 24.90 15.76
C ALA A 138 -9.87 25.30 14.55
N GLY A 139 -11.10 25.75 14.81
CA GLY A 139 -12.05 26.07 13.74
C GLY A 139 -12.39 24.84 12.90
N ARG A 140 -11.99 24.86 11.62
CA ARG A 140 -12.23 23.76 10.66
C ARG A 140 -11.03 22.81 10.52
N THR A 141 -9.98 22.94 11.31
CA THR A 141 -8.81 22.03 11.28
C THR A 141 -8.69 21.26 12.60
N LEU A 142 -8.06 20.09 12.54
CA LEU A 142 -7.66 19.32 13.72
C LEU A 142 -6.13 19.35 13.85
N HIS A 143 -5.62 19.79 14.99
CA HIS A 143 -4.18 19.91 15.26
C HIS A 143 -3.70 18.78 16.16
N GLY A 144 -2.50 18.28 15.89
CA GLY A 144 -1.84 17.27 16.70
C GLY A 144 -0.37 17.14 16.32
N ASN A 145 0.26 16.03 16.70
CA ASN A 145 1.65 15.75 16.38
C ASN A 145 1.80 14.39 15.70
N LEU A 146 2.68 14.32 14.72
CA LEU A 146 3.37 13.07 14.38
C LEU A 146 4.63 12.95 15.23
N VAL A 147 4.85 11.77 15.78
CA VAL A 147 6.02 11.47 16.61
C VAL A 147 6.91 10.51 15.85
N VAL A 148 8.13 10.96 15.56
CA VAL A 148 9.18 10.14 14.96
C VAL A 148 10.14 9.73 16.07
N THR A 149 10.31 8.43 16.28
CA THR A 149 11.19 7.88 17.31
C THR A 149 12.30 7.07 16.68
N ARG A 150 13.56 7.32 17.05
CA ARG A 150 14.70 6.55 16.57
C ARG A 150 14.63 5.12 17.10
N LYS A 151 14.79 4.16 16.19
CA LYS A 151 14.92 2.73 16.51
C LYS A 151 16.34 2.21 16.35
N GLY A 152 17.09 2.78 15.42
CA GLY A 152 18.46 2.33 15.12
C GLY A 152 19.24 3.35 14.29
N GLY A 153 20.56 3.16 14.23
CA GLY A 153 21.49 4.01 13.50
C GLY A 153 21.75 5.37 14.16
N SER A 154 22.84 6.02 13.75
CA SER A 154 23.25 7.36 14.20
C SER A 154 23.09 8.44 13.13
N GLU A 155 22.69 8.06 11.91
CA GLU A 155 22.48 9.02 10.83
C GLU A 155 21.26 9.92 11.11
N PRO A 156 21.27 11.17 10.62
CA PRO A 156 20.08 12.01 10.66
C PRO A 156 18.96 11.38 9.83
N VAL A 157 17.71 11.56 10.25
CA VAL A 157 16.54 11.10 9.49
C VAL A 157 15.70 12.31 9.10
N THR A 158 15.62 12.56 7.81
CA THR A 158 14.81 13.64 7.25
C THR A 158 13.41 13.10 6.97
N ILE A 159 12.39 13.76 7.49
CA ILE A 159 11.02 13.57 7.01
C ILE A 159 10.84 14.56 5.85
N ASP A 160 10.83 14.02 4.64
CA ASP A 160 10.84 14.80 3.42
C ASP A 160 9.46 15.37 3.11
N GLU A 161 8.42 14.56 3.31
CA GLU A 161 7.05 14.87 2.89
C GLU A 161 6.02 14.07 3.68
N LEU A 162 4.88 14.69 3.95
CA LEU A 162 3.68 14.04 4.49
C LEU A 162 2.67 13.87 3.35
N GLY A 163 2.22 12.65 3.13
CA GLY A 163 1.20 12.31 2.14
C GLY A 163 -0.22 12.52 2.68
N ALA A 164 -1.16 12.70 1.75
CA ALA A 164 -2.59 12.68 2.03
C ALA A 164 -3.18 11.28 1.85
N THR A 165 -4.34 11.07 2.44
CA THR A 165 -5.21 9.92 2.12
C THR A 165 -6.37 10.40 1.25
N THR A 166 -7.22 9.48 0.78
CA THR A 166 -8.44 9.84 0.05
C THR A 166 -9.42 10.68 0.89
N HIS A 167 -9.30 10.61 2.23
CA HIS A 167 -10.23 11.20 3.17
C HIS A 167 -9.66 12.42 3.88
N TYR A 168 -8.34 12.44 4.11
CA TYR A 168 -7.69 13.45 4.93
C TYR A 168 -6.45 14.00 4.25
N THR A 169 -6.32 15.31 4.31
CA THR A 169 -5.07 16.00 4.05
C THR A 169 -4.33 16.17 5.38
N MET A 170 -3.03 15.89 5.38
CA MET A 170 -2.15 16.12 6.52
C MET A 170 -1.04 17.08 6.12
N LEU A 171 -0.95 18.23 6.78
CA LEU A 171 0.06 19.25 6.50
C LEU A 171 0.86 19.59 7.75
N PRO A 172 2.16 19.92 7.62
CA PRO A 172 2.94 20.41 8.74
C PRO A 172 2.54 21.85 9.07
N ARG A 173 2.32 22.13 10.35
CA ARG A 173 1.95 23.47 10.83
C ARG A 173 3.09 24.49 10.71
N SER A 174 4.30 24.04 10.44
CA SER A 174 5.42 24.92 10.11
C SER A 174 5.25 25.62 8.76
N GLY A 175 4.33 25.14 7.90
CA GLY A 175 4.17 25.60 6.52
C GLY A 175 5.27 25.13 5.56
N LYS A 176 6.30 24.44 6.05
CA LYS A 176 7.39 23.89 5.23
C LYS A 176 7.04 22.50 4.75
N SER A 177 6.94 22.31 3.45
CA SER A 177 6.59 21.01 2.86
C SER A 177 7.79 20.12 2.53
N ARG A 178 9.00 20.68 2.33
CA ARG A 178 10.22 19.94 1.98
C ARG A 178 11.53 20.63 2.46
N PRO A 179 12.34 19.98 3.32
CA PRO A 179 11.93 18.89 4.20
C PRO A 179 10.88 19.38 5.19
N VAL A 180 10.02 18.47 5.65
CA VAL A 180 9.02 18.74 6.70
C VAL A 180 9.73 18.97 8.03
N ALA A 181 10.63 18.06 8.39
CA ALA A 181 11.41 18.12 9.61
C ALA A 181 12.63 17.18 9.54
N VAL A 182 13.59 17.36 10.45
CA VAL A 182 14.80 16.52 10.54
C VAL A 182 14.97 16.04 11.97
N LEU A 183 15.09 14.72 12.14
CA LEU A 183 15.54 14.09 13.38
C LEU A 183 17.06 14.06 13.33
N ALA A 184 17.69 14.90 14.15
CA ALA A 184 19.15 14.99 14.24
C ALA A 184 19.80 13.66 14.65
N ALA A 185 21.07 13.48 14.31
CA ALA A 185 21.86 12.28 14.59
C ALA A 185 21.87 11.87 16.08
N ASP A 186 21.97 12.86 16.96
CA ASP A 186 22.01 12.73 18.42
C ASP A 186 20.64 12.74 19.08
N ALA A 187 19.57 13.03 18.33
CA ALA A 187 18.21 13.03 18.83
C ALA A 187 17.57 11.64 18.73
N THR A 188 16.82 11.27 19.78
CA THR A 188 16.06 10.01 19.82
C THR A 188 14.59 10.18 19.46
N ARG A 189 14.08 11.43 19.46
CA ARG A 189 12.68 11.76 19.24
C ARG A 189 12.55 13.09 18.52
N LEU A 190 11.58 13.17 17.61
CA LEU A 190 11.16 14.38 16.90
C LEU A 190 9.63 14.43 16.93
N GLU A 191 9.09 15.58 17.30
CA GLU A 191 7.65 15.85 17.19
C GLU A 191 7.42 16.84 16.06
N ILE A 192 6.51 16.48 15.15
CA ILE A 192 6.15 17.26 13.98
C ILE A 192 4.72 17.74 14.19
N PRO A 193 4.50 19.03 14.51
CA PRO A 193 3.16 19.59 14.60
C PRO A 193 2.47 19.53 13.23
N VAL A 194 1.31 18.90 13.18
CA VAL A 194 0.51 18.71 11.97
C VAL A 194 -0.90 19.23 12.15
N GLU A 195 -1.52 19.54 11.02
CA GLU A 195 -2.95 19.79 10.89
C GLU A 195 -3.58 18.80 9.93
N ILE A 196 -4.81 18.40 10.26
CA ILE A 196 -5.63 17.46 9.50
C ILE A 196 -6.89 18.18 9.04
N THR A 197 -7.25 17.98 7.78
CA THR A 197 -8.52 18.45 7.19
C THR A 197 -9.18 17.36 6.36
N PRO A 198 -10.52 17.26 6.34
CA PRO A 198 -11.22 16.34 5.45
C PRO A 198 -11.06 16.83 4.01
N MET A 199 -10.65 15.92 3.12
CA MET A 199 -10.50 16.20 1.70
C MET A 199 -11.83 16.02 0.94
N ARG A 200 -12.75 15.20 1.48
CA ARG A 200 -14.07 14.94 0.92
C ARG A 200 -15.13 14.97 2.02
N CYS A 201 -16.29 15.54 1.70
CA CYS A 201 -17.42 15.67 2.61
C CYS A 201 -18.69 14.92 2.14
N ASP A 202 -18.56 13.98 1.19
CA ASP A 202 -19.68 13.15 0.76
C ASP A 202 -19.82 11.88 1.62
N TRP A 203 -21.06 11.51 1.95
CA TRP A 203 -21.38 10.34 2.78
C TRP A 203 -20.74 9.03 2.28
N HIS A 204 -20.64 8.87 0.96
CA HIS A 204 -20.01 7.70 0.34
C HIS A 204 -18.54 7.57 0.74
N ALA A 205 -17.80 8.68 0.81
CA ALA A 205 -16.42 8.67 1.29
C ALA A 205 -16.36 8.13 2.73
N PHE A 206 -17.22 8.58 3.65
CA PHE A 206 -17.19 8.11 5.04
C PHE A 206 -17.62 6.66 5.22
N ALA A 207 -18.58 6.18 4.43
CA ALA A 207 -19.04 4.79 4.47
C ALA A 207 -17.98 3.78 3.99
N GLU A 208 -17.06 4.21 3.12
CA GLU A 208 -16.00 3.37 2.55
C GLU A 208 -14.60 3.78 3.05
N ALA A 209 -14.42 3.83 4.37
CA ALA A 209 -13.21 4.35 5.03
C ALA A 209 -12.01 3.38 5.12
N LYS A 210 -11.99 2.28 4.35
CA LYS A 210 -10.99 1.18 4.49
C LYS A 210 -9.52 1.65 4.44
N LYS A 211 -9.24 2.75 3.75
CA LYS A 211 -7.91 3.38 3.65
C LYS A 211 -7.80 4.79 4.23
N ALA A 212 -8.84 5.27 4.91
CA ALA A 212 -8.91 6.66 5.35
C ALA A 212 -7.72 7.04 6.25
N TYR A 213 -7.17 6.08 6.98
CA TYR A 213 -6.16 6.29 8.01
C TYR A 213 -4.76 5.77 7.66
N LEU A 214 -4.48 5.51 6.38
CA LEU A 214 -3.17 5.04 5.91
C LEU A 214 -2.36 6.22 5.37
N PHE A 215 -1.72 6.97 6.25
CA PHE A 215 -0.99 8.18 5.87
C PHE A 215 0.42 7.83 5.37
N PRO A 216 0.75 8.13 4.10
CA PRO A 216 2.11 7.97 3.62
C PRO A 216 3.03 9.00 4.28
N VAL A 217 4.17 8.54 4.78
CA VAL A 217 5.24 9.41 5.30
C VAL A 217 6.50 9.07 4.52
N TYR A 218 7.07 10.08 3.88
CA TYR A 218 8.31 9.92 3.12
C TYR A 218 9.48 10.44 3.93
N GLY A 219 10.57 9.67 3.96
CA GLY A 219 11.77 10.06 4.65
C GLY A 219 13.04 9.48 4.04
N THR A 220 14.14 10.10 4.42
CA THR A 220 15.50 9.78 3.97
C THR A 220 16.39 9.61 5.20
N VAL A 221 17.19 8.55 5.22
CA VAL A 221 18.17 8.28 6.28
C VAL A 221 19.56 8.69 5.76
N GLY A 222 20.23 9.60 6.45
CA GLY A 222 21.47 10.21 6.00
C GLY A 222 21.29 10.92 4.65
N GLY A 223 22.18 10.63 3.70
CA GLY A 223 22.08 11.06 2.30
C GLY A 223 21.55 9.98 1.34
N GLY A 224 20.82 9.00 1.85
CA GLY A 224 20.30 7.86 1.07
C GLY A 224 19.13 8.21 0.15
N GLU A 225 18.48 7.17 -0.37
CA GLU A 225 17.27 7.32 -1.20
C GLU A 225 16.04 7.66 -0.33
N LYS A 226 15.14 8.48 -0.90
CA LYS A 226 13.82 8.75 -0.33
C LYS A 226 12.98 7.47 -0.34
N ARG A 227 12.48 7.09 0.84
CA ARG A 227 11.63 5.92 1.08
C ARG A 227 10.32 6.37 1.69
N TYR A 228 9.29 5.53 1.63
CA TYR A 228 8.04 5.82 2.33
C TYR A 228 7.62 4.66 3.22
N LEU A 229 6.88 4.98 4.26
CA LEU A 229 6.14 4.04 5.07
C LEU A 229 4.71 4.55 5.25
N ILE A 230 3.82 3.66 5.66
CA ILE A 230 2.48 4.03 6.09
C ILE A 230 2.49 4.18 7.60
N ALA A 231 2.06 5.35 8.08
CA ALA A 231 1.74 5.62 9.47
C ALA A 231 0.22 5.55 9.66
N THR A 232 -0.23 4.80 10.67
CA THR A 232 -1.65 4.61 10.96
C THR A 232 -1.95 5.14 12.36
N PRO A 233 -2.87 6.11 12.51
CA PRO A 233 -3.34 6.55 13.82
C PRO A 233 -3.93 5.37 14.61
N PRO A 234 -3.71 5.30 15.93
CA PRO A 234 -4.36 4.30 16.77
C PRO A 234 -5.88 4.52 16.79
N ALA A 235 -6.65 3.49 17.13
CA ALA A 235 -8.11 3.51 17.06
C ALA A 235 -8.78 4.72 17.78
N PRO A 236 -8.32 5.17 18.98
CA PRO A 236 -8.86 6.37 19.60
C PRO A 236 -8.69 7.63 18.75
N VAL A 237 -7.53 7.79 18.11
CA VAL A 237 -7.24 8.94 17.22
C VAL A 237 -8.06 8.85 15.93
N GLN A 238 -8.27 7.64 15.39
CA GLN A 238 -9.16 7.46 14.24
C GLN A 238 -10.59 7.89 14.56
N GLN A 239 -11.10 7.60 15.76
CA GLN A 239 -12.42 8.07 16.19
C GLN A 239 -12.46 9.59 16.35
N THR A 240 -11.40 10.21 16.86
CA THR A 240 -11.30 11.68 16.88
C THR A 240 -11.36 12.26 15.48
N PHE A 241 -10.65 11.68 14.50
CA PHE A 241 -10.65 12.14 13.12
C PHE A 241 -12.03 12.00 12.49
N LEU A 242 -12.69 10.86 12.69
CA LEU A 242 -14.03 10.59 12.18
C LEU A 242 -15.05 11.58 12.75
N SER A 243 -15.09 11.75 14.07
CA SER A 243 -16.02 12.66 14.74
C SER A 243 -15.81 14.11 14.30
N TYR A 244 -14.54 14.55 14.21
CA TYR A 244 -14.18 15.85 13.68
C TYR A 244 -14.67 16.05 12.24
N ALA A 245 -14.43 15.07 11.37
CA ALA A 245 -14.80 15.17 9.96
C ALA A 245 -16.32 15.17 9.75
N GLN A 246 -17.04 14.33 10.50
CA GLN A 246 -18.51 14.30 10.51
C GLN A 246 -19.10 15.67 10.84
N ASP A 247 -18.59 16.32 11.89
CA ASP A 247 -19.07 17.64 12.29
C ASP A 247 -18.69 18.73 11.27
N VAL A 248 -17.44 18.75 10.78
CA VAL A 248 -17.01 19.76 9.77
C VAL A 248 -17.74 19.62 8.43
N CYS A 249 -18.11 18.41 8.06
CA CYS A 249 -18.80 18.10 6.82
C CYS A 249 -20.33 18.05 6.96
N GLY A 250 -20.88 18.16 8.17
CA GLY A 250 -22.33 18.11 8.42
C GLY A 250 -22.97 16.75 8.08
N VAL A 251 -22.20 15.67 8.12
CA VAL A 251 -22.66 14.30 7.84
C VAL A 251 -22.68 13.49 9.13
N GLY A 252 -23.85 12.96 9.50
CA GLY A 252 -24.05 12.24 10.78
C GLY A 252 -24.86 12.99 11.83
N GLY A 253 -25.48 14.12 11.49
CA GLY A 253 -26.44 14.81 12.35
C GLY A 253 -27.88 14.38 12.07
N SER A 254 -28.47 13.63 13.01
CA SER A 254 -29.91 13.67 13.29
C SER A 254 -30.09 14.06 14.75
#